data_AF-A0A1M4I999-F1
#
_entry.id   AF-A0A1M4I999-F1
#
_cell.length_a   1.000
_cell.length_b   1.000
_cell.length_c   1.000
_cell.angle_alpha   90.00
_cell.angle_beta   90.00
_cell.angle_gamma   90.00
#
_symmetry.space_group_name_H-M   'P 1'
#
loop_
_entity.id
_entity.type
_entity.pdbx_description
1 polymer ?
#
loop_
_entity_poly.entity_id
_entity_poly.type
_entity_poly.pdbx_seq_one_letter_code
_entity_poly.pdbx_strand_id
1 'polypeptide(L)'
;MLSELYPDYYAGAAQFAWDEFNEGDYASALQSTKMFAVPQNPLRDVAIELQGRIYLAQGRYREALSSFRQAEQLGGYSATRRHAAALAATKDYATASKVMAALSASSKAVTDRFEQISIPLDQGKLVEAADAAKAAVIASANAEPVLKYPFQVAQQTVAFVVDPRTVDRAALGRIASESLTQAVIGDAGDRDDLVIVAMAAIRLAQRVGDRNVCATHLPQLEALVSQSGFPPMIKTLSLIKAEQLVMSGRSHEAVPLLRQQIDGKEPFQIHVGLRDALLAAGEKKQALAENEWLASRRGLAYIEPIGGLVFQAANVADSNLAILGTTEILSSMGQEEMARQKADTFRRTSQQQSLPSYLALRLVATEPASKQ
;
A
#
# COMPACT_ATOMS: atom_id res chain seq x y z
N MET A 1 -16.89 -20.57 -18.92
CA MET A 1 -17.18 -21.82 -19.67
C MET A 1 -17.26 -23.08 -18.79
N LEU A 2 -16.66 -23.13 -17.58
CA LEU A 2 -16.93 -24.20 -16.59
C LEU A 2 -18.15 -23.90 -15.69
N SER A 3 -18.46 -22.62 -15.44
CA SER A 3 -19.59 -22.15 -14.63
C SER A 3 -20.98 -22.41 -15.26
N GLU A 4 -21.05 -22.57 -16.59
CA GLU A 4 -22.30 -22.87 -17.31
C GLU A 4 -22.63 -24.37 -17.31
N LEU A 5 -21.64 -25.23 -17.05
CA LEU A 5 -21.78 -26.70 -17.06
C LEU A 5 -21.99 -27.29 -15.65
N TYR A 6 -21.63 -26.55 -14.60
CA TYR A 6 -21.83 -26.94 -13.20
C TYR A 6 -22.27 -25.73 -12.36
N PRO A 7 -23.59 -25.46 -12.26
CA PRO A 7 -24.12 -24.28 -11.55
C PRO A 7 -23.80 -24.26 -10.04
N ASP A 8 -23.35 -25.38 -9.47
CA ASP A 8 -22.89 -25.50 -8.08
C ASP A 8 -21.36 -25.33 -7.91
N TYR A 9 -20.62 -25.03 -8.99
CA TYR A 9 -19.17 -24.84 -8.94
C TYR A 9 -18.78 -23.39 -8.61
N TYR A 10 -19.06 -23.00 -7.36
CA TYR A 10 -18.78 -21.65 -6.85
C TYR A 10 -17.29 -21.28 -6.84
N ALA A 11 -16.38 -22.25 -6.89
CA ALA A 11 -14.94 -22.04 -6.90
C ALA A 11 -14.46 -21.23 -8.11
N GLY A 12 -15.05 -21.44 -9.30
CA GLY A 12 -14.70 -20.66 -10.49
C GLY A 12 -15.09 -19.19 -10.38
N ALA A 13 -16.28 -18.91 -9.83
CA ALA A 13 -16.73 -17.55 -9.57
C ALA A 13 -15.91 -16.87 -8.46
N ALA A 14 -15.51 -17.63 -7.45
CA ALA A 14 -14.63 -17.15 -6.39
C ALA A 14 -13.25 -16.75 -6.94
N GLN A 15 -12.61 -17.62 -7.74
CA GLN A 15 -11.32 -17.33 -8.36
C GLN A 15 -11.39 -16.08 -9.23
N PHE A 16 -12.42 -15.98 -10.09
CA PHE A 16 -12.60 -14.83 -10.95
C PHE A 16 -12.75 -13.51 -10.17
N ALA A 17 -13.52 -13.51 -9.08
CA ALA A 17 -13.64 -12.33 -8.23
C ALA A 17 -12.33 -11.96 -7.49
N TRP A 18 -11.51 -12.96 -7.13
CA TRP A 18 -10.18 -12.73 -6.57
C TRP A 18 -9.23 -12.13 -7.59
N ASP A 19 -9.25 -12.61 -8.82
CA ASP A 19 -8.42 -12.09 -9.90
C ASP A 19 -8.78 -10.62 -10.19
N GLU A 20 -10.08 -10.29 -10.33
CA GLU A 20 -10.55 -8.91 -10.49
C GLU A 20 -10.16 -8.01 -9.30
N PHE A 21 -10.25 -8.53 -8.07
CA PHE A 21 -9.82 -7.80 -6.88
C PHE A 21 -8.31 -7.53 -6.89
N ASN A 22 -7.50 -8.52 -7.29
CA ASN A 22 -6.05 -8.41 -7.40
C ASN A 22 -5.61 -7.47 -8.54
N GLU A 23 -6.41 -7.35 -9.59
CA GLU A 23 -6.21 -6.38 -10.68
C GLU A 23 -6.63 -4.95 -10.31
N GLY A 24 -7.24 -4.74 -9.14
CA GLY A 24 -7.78 -3.44 -8.73
C GLY A 24 -9.14 -3.11 -9.35
N ASP A 25 -9.77 -4.04 -10.08
CA ASP A 25 -11.13 -3.88 -10.59
C ASP A 25 -12.18 -4.17 -9.51
N TYR A 26 -12.19 -3.31 -8.49
CA TYR A 26 -13.07 -3.44 -7.33
C TYR A 26 -14.56 -3.42 -7.69
N ALA A 27 -14.94 -2.75 -8.79
CA ALA A 27 -16.33 -2.70 -9.23
C ALA A 27 -16.78 -4.04 -9.81
N SER A 28 -15.99 -4.62 -10.72
CA SER A 28 -16.28 -5.93 -11.31
C SER A 28 -16.16 -7.04 -10.27
N ALA A 29 -15.11 -7.01 -9.43
CA ALA A 29 -14.95 -7.95 -8.31
C ALA A 29 -16.18 -7.97 -7.40
N LEU A 30 -16.74 -6.80 -7.07
CA LEU A 30 -17.95 -6.72 -6.24
C LEU A 30 -19.15 -7.39 -6.93
N GLN A 31 -19.30 -7.20 -8.23
CA GLN A 31 -20.37 -7.86 -8.97
C GLN A 31 -20.16 -9.38 -8.99
N SER A 32 -18.92 -9.84 -9.17
CA SER A 32 -18.57 -11.26 -9.18
C SER A 32 -18.80 -11.95 -7.84
N THR A 33 -18.60 -11.25 -6.71
CA THR A 33 -18.93 -11.82 -5.38
C THR A 33 -20.38 -12.28 -5.25
N LYS A 34 -21.32 -11.65 -5.96
CA LYS A 34 -22.74 -12.01 -5.89
C LYS A 34 -23.01 -13.43 -6.38
N MET A 35 -22.16 -13.96 -7.27
CA MET A 35 -22.32 -15.29 -7.84
C MET A 35 -21.99 -16.41 -6.83
N PHE A 36 -21.20 -16.12 -5.80
CA PHE A 36 -20.81 -17.11 -4.78
C PHE A 36 -21.11 -16.67 -3.33
N ALA A 37 -21.80 -15.54 -3.13
CA ALA A 37 -22.39 -15.13 -1.84
C ALA A 37 -23.79 -15.75 -1.58
N VAL A 38 -24.23 -16.68 -2.43
CA VAL A 38 -25.57 -17.26 -2.35
C VAL A 38 -25.72 -18.19 -1.13
N PRO A 39 -26.92 -18.31 -0.52
CA PRO A 39 -27.14 -19.16 0.66
C PRO A 39 -26.75 -20.63 0.50
N GLN A 40 -26.78 -21.14 -0.72
CA GLN A 40 -26.45 -22.51 -1.07
C GLN A 40 -24.94 -22.79 -1.04
N ASN A 41 -24.10 -21.74 -1.14
CA ASN A 41 -22.66 -21.93 -1.08
C ASN A 41 -22.21 -22.07 0.39
N PRO A 42 -21.63 -23.21 0.81
CA PRO A 42 -21.11 -23.38 2.16
C PRO A 42 -19.96 -22.41 2.49
N LEU A 43 -19.29 -21.84 1.48
CA LEU A 43 -18.22 -20.85 1.63
C LEU A 43 -18.70 -19.41 1.36
N ARG A 44 -20.00 -19.13 1.54
CA ARG A 44 -20.54 -17.78 1.33
C ARG A 44 -19.95 -16.73 2.28
N ASP A 45 -19.43 -17.13 3.43
CA ASP A 45 -18.70 -16.25 4.35
C ASP A 45 -17.45 -15.67 3.68
N VAL A 46 -16.73 -16.46 2.87
CA VAL A 46 -15.58 -15.99 2.08
C VAL A 46 -15.99 -14.92 1.06
N ALA A 47 -17.15 -15.09 0.42
CA ALA A 47 -17.68 -14.11 -0.52
C ALA A 47 -17.99 -12.78 0.18
N ILE A 48 -18.67 -12.85 1.32
CA ILE A 48 -19.04 -11.68 2.13
C ILE A 48 -17.78 -11.02 2.70
N GLU A 49 -16.76 -11.79 3.06
CA GLU A 49 -15.46 -11.27 3.50
C GLU A 49 -14.75 -10.51 2.39
N LEU A 50 -14.74 -11.04 1.16
CA LEU A 50 -14.18 -10.36 -0.01
C LEU A 50 -14.95 -9.06 -0.33
N GLN A 51 -16.29 -9.06 -0.20
CA GLN A 51 -17.08 -7.82 -0.29
C GLN A 51 -16.60 -6.77 0.72
N GLY A 52 -16.31 -7.19 1.95
CA GLY A 52 -15.76 -6.30 2.97
C GLY A 52 -14.43 -5.66 2.55
N ARG A 53 -13.52 -6.44 1.94
CA ARG A 53 -12.24 -5.91 1.42
C ARG A 53 -12.44 -4.93 0.28
N ILE A 54 -13.33 -5.27 -0.64
CA ILE A 54 -13.67 -4.42 -1.79
C ILE A 54 -14.26 -3.08 -1.31
N TYR A 55 -15.20 -3.13 -0.37
CA TYR A 55 -15.75 -1.91 0.23
C TYR A 55 -14.68 -1.09 0.95
N LEU A 56 -13.76 -1.74 1.66
CA LEU A 56 -12.65 -1.06 2.30
C LEU A 56 -11.76 -0.35 1.26
N ALA A 57 -11.38 -1.04 0.18
CA ALA A 57 -10.58 -0.47 -0.92
C ALA A 57 -11.28 0.76 -1.53
N GLN A 58 -12.60 0.71 -1.68
CA GLN A 58 -13.42 1.81 -2.20
C GLN A 58 -13.65 2.96 -1.20
N GLY A 59 -13.19 2.85 0.06
CA GLY A 59 -13.45 3.83 1.12
C GLY A 59 -14.85 3.76 1.73
N ARG A 60 -15.59 2.67 1.48
CA ARG A 60 -16.94 2.40 1.98
C ARG A 60 -16.87 1.69 3.34
N TYR A 61 -16.35 2.42 4.34
CA TYR A 61 -15.95 1.83 5.63
C TYR A 61 -17.09 1.18 6.41
N ARG A 62 -18.31 1.74 6.34
CA ARG A 62 -19.46 1.18 7.05
C ARG A 62 -19.89 -0.14 6.43
N GLU A 63 -19.98 -0.21 5.12
CA GLU A 63 -20.28 -1.46 4.41
C GLU A 63 -19.19 -2.50 4.60
N ALA A 64 -17.92 -2.09 4.61
CA ALA A 64 -16.79 -2.97 4.90
C ALA A 64 -16.95 -3.64 6.28
N LEU A 65 -17.10 -2.84 7.34
CA LEU A 65 -17.30 -3.35 8.69
C LEU A 65 -18.58 -4.19 8.85
N SER A 66 -19.65 -3.85 8.13
CA SER A 66 -20.87 -4.65 8.14
C SER A 66 -20.67 -6.01 7.50
N SER A 67 -19.98 -6.04 6.35
CA SER A 67 -19.72 -7.28 5.61
C SER A 67 -18.79 -8.18 6.41
N PHE A 68 -17.71 -7.64 6.99
CA PHE A 68 -16.82 -8.44 7.80
C PHE A 68 -17.51 -9.06 9.03
N ARG A 69 -18.36 -8.30 9.75
CA ARG A 69 -19.17 -8.86 10.86
C ARG A 69 -20.15 -9.94 10.40
N GLN A 70 -20.74 -9.78 9.22
CA GLN A 70 -21.62 -10.80 8.67
C GLN A 70 -20.84 -12.07 8.31
N ALA A 71 -19.65 -11.92 7.73
CA ALA A 71 -18.78 -13.05 7.42
C ALA A 71 -18.35 -13.81 8.69
N GLU A 72 -18.00 -13.11 9.79
CA GLU A 72 -17.74 -13.72 11.09
C GLU A 72 -18.90 -14.59 11.59
N GLN A 73 -20.12 -14.05 11.55
CA GLN A 73 -21.32 -14.75 12.01
C GLN A 73 -21.60 -16.00 11.17
N LEU A 74 -21.34 -15.92 9.86
CA LEU A 74 -21.56 -17.03 8.93
C LEU A 74 -20.48 -18.11 9.04
N GLY A 75 -19.21 -17.71 9.17
CA GLY A 75 -18.06 -18.62 9.21
C GLY A 75 -17.70 -19.11 10.62
N GLY A 76 -18.27 -18.52 11.67
CA GLY A 76 -18.02 -18.92 13.06
C GLY A 76 -16.62 -18.57 13.57
N TYR A 77 -16.02 -17.49 13.08
CA TYR A 77 -14.69 -17.01 13.47
C TYR A 77 -14.73 -15.60 14.07
N SER A 78 -13.66 -15.22 14.79
CA SER A 78 -13.53 -13.91 15.43
C SER A 78 -13.05 -12.81 14.48
N ALA A 79 -13.20 -11.55 14.88
CA ALA A 79 -12.67 -10.39 14.16
C ALA A 79 -11.22 -10.55 13.72
N THR A 80 -11.01 -10.36 12.42
CA THR A 80 -9.73 -10.49 11.73
C THR A 80 -9.00 -9.15 11.63
N ARG A 81 -7.73 -9.20 11.20
CA ARG A 81 -6.90 -8.00 10.97
C ARG A 81 -7.56 -6.94 10.09
N ARG A 82 -8.46 -7.35 9.19
CA ARG A 82 -9.16 -6.44 8.26
C ARG A 82 -10.21 -5.58 8.94
N HIS A 83 -10.78 -6.02 10.07
CA HIS A 83 -11.58 -5.15 10.92
C HIS A 83 -10.72 -4.04 11.51
N ALA A 84 -9.54 -4.38 12.03
CA ALA A 84 -8.61 -3.40 12.56
C ALA A 84 -8.17 -2.42 11.46
N ALA A 85 -7.89 -2.90 10.25
CA ALA A 85 -7.58 -2.06 9.09
C ALA A 85 -8.71 -1.09 8.74
N ALA A 86 -9.97 -1.54 8.69
CA ALA A 86 -11.12 -0.67 8.41
C ALA A 86 -11.34 0.40 9.50
N LEU A 87 -11.18 0.02 10.78
CA LEU A 87 -11.24 0.94 11.90
C LEU A 87 -10.10 1.97 11.85
N ALA A 88 -8.87 1.53 11.61
CA ALA A 88 -7.71 2.40 11.48
C ALA A 88 -7.81 3.35 10.26
N ALA A 89 -8.37 2.89 9.14
CA ALA A 89 -8.64 3.74 7.98
C ALA A 89 -9.57 4.93 8.33
N THR A 90 -10.50 4.74 9.29
CA THR A 90 -11.35 5.81 9.86
C THR A 90 -10.75 6.54 11.06
N LYS A 91 -9.49 6.26 11.41
CA LYS A 91 -8.77 6.77 12.59
C LYS A 91 -9.36 6.34 13.94
N ASP A 92 -10.25 5.34 13.96
CA ASP A 92 -10.67 4.67 15.21
C ASP A 92 -9.61 3.67 15.67
N TYR A 93 -8.45 4.21 16.02
CA TYR A 93 -7.32 3.38 16.39
C TYR A 93 -7.51 2.69 17.74
N ALA A 94 -8.29 3.28 18.64
CA ALA A 94 -8.57 2.69 19.95
C ALA A 94 -9.30 1.35 19.77
N THR A 95 -10.30 1.29 18.90
CA THR A 95 -11.00 0.05 18.59
C THR A 95 -10.13 -0.88 17.75
N ALA A 96 -9.38 -0.35 16.77
CA ALA A 96 -8.45 -1.16 15.98
C ALA A 96 -7.41 -1.89 16.85
N SER A 97 -6.81 -1.20 17.82
CA SER A 97 -5.86 -1.80 18.77
C SER A 97 -6.50 -2.89 19.63
N LYS A 98 -7.76 -2.73 20.04
CA LYS A 98 -8.48 -3.80 20.79
C LYS A 98 -8.66 -5.06 19.95
N VAL A 99 -9.02 -4.91 18.67
CA VAL A 99 -9.12 -6.04 17.73
C VAL A 99 -7.76 -6.73 17.58
N MET A 100 -6.69 -5.96 17.36
CA MET A 100 -5.34 -6.52 17.20
C MET A 100 -4.80 -7.21 18.47
N ALA A 101 -5.15 -6.68 19.66
CA ALA A 101 -4.79 -7.31 20.92
C ALA A 101 -5.50 -8.66 21.11
N ALA A 102 -6.79 -8.73 20.77
CA ALA A 102 -7.55 -9.99 20.81
C ALA A 102 -6.96 -11.02 19.84
N LEU A 103 -6.62 -10.60 18.61
CA LEU A 103 -5.96 -11.46 17.62
C LEU A 103 -4.61 -11.98 18.11
N SER A 104 -3.78 -11.13 18.72
CA SER A 104 -2.46 -11.55 19.22
C SER A 104 -2.56 -12.60 20.33
N ALA A 105 -3.68 -12.65 21.05
CA ALA A 105 -3.95 -13.66 22.08
C ALA A 105 -4.48 -14.99 21.50
N SER A 106 -5.22 -14.96 20.40
CA SER A 106 -5.91 -16.12 19.82
C SER A 106 -5.29 -16.70 18.56
N SER A 107 -4.51 -15.90 17.82
CA SER A 107 -3.94 -16.18 16.50
C SER A 107 -2.43 -15.95 16.52
N LYS A 108 -1.70 -16.81 15.80
CA LYS A 108 -0.27 -16.62 15.49
C LYS A 108 -0.06 -16.40 13.99
N ALA A 109 -1.10 -16.00 13.26
CA ALA A 109 -1.01 -15.80 11.83
C ALA A 109 0.01 -14.72 11.50
N VAL A 110 1.00 -15.08 10.69
CA VAL A 110 2.07 -14.15 10.25
C VAL A 110 1.47 -12.97 9.48
N THR A 111 0.33 -13.16 8.80
CA THR A 111 -0.38 -12.11 8.06
C THR A 111 -0.94 -10.99 8.95
N ASP A 112 -1.21 -11.24 10.23
CA ASP A 112 -1.67 -10.19 11.16
C ASP A 112 -0.58 -9.12 11.39
N ARG A 113 0.69 -9.44 11.07
CA ARG A 113 1.83 -8.52 11.18
C ARG A 113 1.70 -7.29 10.28
N PHE A 114 0.97 -7.36 9.17
CA PHE A 114 0.78 -6.20 8.28
C PHE A 114 0.11 -5.03 9.01
N GLU A 115 -0.97 -5.27 9.77
CA GLU A 115 -1.63 -4.24 10.58
C GLU A 115 -0.82 -3.87 11.82
N GLN A 116 -0.11 -4.82 12.43
CA GLN A 116 0.77 -4.52 13.56
C GLN A 116 1.89 -3.54 13.18
N ILE A 117 2.31 -3.52 11.92
CA ILE A 117 3.22 -2.49 11.39
C ILE A 117 2.45 -1.23 11.01
N SER A 118 1.40 -1.38 10.20
CA SER A 118 0.77 -0.25 9.50
C SER A 118 -0.07 0.63 10.42
N ILE A 119 -0.70 0.08 11.45
CA ILE A 119 -1.51 0.88 12.40
C ILE A 119 -0.63 1.84 13.23
N PRO A 120 0.43 1.40 13.94
CA PRO A 120 1.29 2.33 14.65
C PRO A 120 2.01 3.30 13.69
N LEU A 121 2.35 2.86 12.48
CA LEU A 121 2.88 3.74 11.43
C LEU A 121 1.88 4.86 11.07
N ASP A 122 0.59 4.53 10.93
CA ASP A 122 -0.49 5.48 10.66
C ASP A 122 -0.72 6.46 11.83
N GLN A 123 -0.52 5.99 13.06
CA GLN A 123 -0.60 6.82 14.27
C GLN A 123 0.62 7.73 14.48
N GLY A 124 1.69 7.57 13.69
CA GLY A 124 2.97 8.22 13.94
C GLY A 124 3.73 7.65 15.15
N LYS A 125 3.38 6.46 15.63
CA LYS A 125 4.10 5.73 16.70
C LYS A 125 5.24 4.93 16.09
N LEU A 126 6.26 5.65 15.63
CA LEU A 126 7.27 5.08 14.73
C LEU A 126 8.22 4.09 15.41
N VAL A 127 8.46 4.23 16.71
CA VAL A 127 9.21 3.22 17.48
C VAL A 127 8.43 1.89 17.52
N GLU A 128 7.14 1.94 17.82
CA GLU A 128 6.27 0.76 17.85
C GLU A 128 6.17 0.11 16.46
N ALA A 129 6.06 0.92 15.40
CA ALA A 129 6.08 0.44 14.02
C ALA A 129 7.41 -0.25 13.64
N ALA A 130 8.55 0.31 14.07
CA ALA A 130 9.87 -0.26 13.80
C ALA A 130 10.09 -1.58 14.54
N ASP A 131 9.67 -1.66 15.80
CA ASP A 131 9.73 -2.89 16.59
C ASP A 131 8.80 -3.97 15.99
N ALA A 132 7.58 -3.60 15.60
CA ALA A 132 6.65 -4.51 14.93
C ALA A 132 7.21 -5.01 13.60
N ALA A 133 7.85 -4.16 12.79
CA ALA A 133 8.44 -4.56 11.52
C ALA A 133 9.62 -5.51 11.71
N LYS A 134 10.47 -5.27 12.71
CA LYS A 134 11.55 -6.20 13.08
C LYS A 134 10.98 -7.55 13.54
N ALA A 135 9.94 -7.54 14.36
CA ALA A 135 9.27 -8.77 14.80
C ALA A 135 8.62 -9.53 13.64
N ALA A 136 8.06 -8.83 12.66
CA ALA A 136 7.47 -9.42 11.47
C ALA A 136 8.52 -10.15 10.61
N VAL A 137 9.66 -9.52 10.34
CA VAL A 137 10.78 -10.14 9.60
C VAL A 137 11.27 -11.41 10.29
N ILE A 138 11.35 -11.41 11.62
CA ILE A 138 11.73 -12.61 12.40
C ILE A 138 10.65 -13.68 12.27
N ALA A 139 9.38 -13.32 12.43
CA ALA A 139 8.25 -14.26 12.37
C ALA A 139 8.07 -14.88 10.97
N SER A 140 8.42 -14.14 9.92
CA SER A 140 8.29 -14.58 8.53
C SER A 140 9.55 -15.25 7.97
N ALA A 141 10.58 -15.50 8.79
CA ALA A 141 11.87 -16.00 8.31
C ALA A 141 11.77 -17.33 7.53
N ASN A 142 10.84 -18.20 7.95
CA ASN A 142 10.56 -19.50 7.34
C ASN A 142 9.20 -19.53 6.61
N ALA A 143 8.58 -18.37 6.38
CA ALA A 143 7.35 -18.29 5.59
C ALA A 143 7.65 -18.35 4.10
N GLU A 144 6.61 -18.58 3.29
CA GLU A 144 6.71 -18.53 1.83
C GLU A 144 7.28 -17.17 1.35
N PRO A 145 8.00 -17.14 0.21
CA PRO A 145 8.58 -15.92 -0.35
C PRO A 145 7.61 -14.73 -0.42
N VAL A 146 6.37 -14.97 -0.83
CA VAL A 146 5.27 -14.00 -0.94
C VAL A 146 4.80 -13.40 0.39
N LEU A 147 5.23 -13.94 1.53
CA LEU A 147 5.05 -13.31 2.84
C LEU A 147 6.37 -12.78 3.38
N LYS A 148 7.45 -13.54 3.23
CA LYS A 148 8.78 -13.19 3.73
C LYS A 148 9.28 -11.85 3.19
N TYR A 149 9.27 -11.67 1.87
CA TYR A 149 9.85 -10.49 1.23
C TYR A 149 9.03 -9.21 1.44
N PRO A 150 7.68 -9.23 1.39
CA PRO A 150 6.88 -8.06 1.78
C PRO A 150 7.20 -7.50 3.17
N PHE A 151 7.43 -8.35 4.18
CA PHE A 151 7.81 -7.85 5.51
C PHE A 151 9.20 -7.22 5.55
N GLN A 152 10.14 -7.70 4.74
CA GLN A 152 11.45 -7.07 4.61
C GLN A 152 11.34 -5.69 3.93
N VAL A 153 10.51 -5.54 2.90
CA VAL A 153 10.22 -4.23 2.30
C VAL A 153 9.50 -3.30 3.28
N ALA A 154 8.54 -3.82 4.06
CA ALA A 154 7.83 -3.05 5.08
C ALA A 154 8.80 -2.53 6.17
N GLN A 155 9.77 -3.33 6.60
CA GLN A 155 10.82 -2.88 7.52
C GLN A 155 11.62 -1.71 6.95
N GLN A 156 12.06 -1.80 5.69
CA GLN A 156 12.80 -0.71 5.06
C GLN A 156 11.91 0.53 4.83
N THR A 157 10.62 0.33 4.60
CA THR A 157 9.64 1.42 4.49
C THR A 157 9.48 2.16 5.81
N VAL A 158 9.39 1.45 6.93
CA VAL A 158 9.35 2.08 8.26
C VAL A 158 10.66 2.84 8.53
N ALA A 159 11.82 2.26 8.19
CA ALA A 159 13.10 2.94 8.29
C ALA A 159 13.12 4.24 7.48
N PHE A 160 12.58 4.23 6.25
CA PHE A 160 12.46 5.42 5.42
C PHE A 160 11.62 6.53 6.07
N VAL A 161 10.50 6.17 6.70
CA VAL A 161 9.60 7.13 7.36
C VAL A 161 10.23 7.71 8.64
N VAL A 162 11.01 6.90 9.37
CA VAL A 162 11.79 7.36 10.53
C VAL A 162 12.90 8.31 10.10
N ASP A 163 13.76 7.85 9.19
CA ASP A 163 14.86 8.61 8.62
C ASP A 163 15.35 7.93 7.34
N PRO A 164 15.21 8.56 6.16
CA PRO A 164 15.65 8.00 4.88
C PRO A 164 17.13 7.54 4.84
N ARG A 165 17.99 8.06 5.73
CA ARG A 165 19.40 7.67 5.84
C ARG A 165 19.60 6.30 6.51
N THR A 166 18.59 5.80 7.21
CA THR A 166 18.64 4.52 7.93
C THR A 166 18.19 3.33 7.08
N VAL A 167 17.70 3.58 5.86
CA VAL A 167 17.33 2.53 4.91
C VAL A 167 18.57 1.74 4.49
N ASP A 168 18.52 0.41 4.63
CA ASP A 168 19.56 -0.49 4.15
C ASP A 168 19.41 -0.71 2.64
N ARG A 169 20.13 0.08 1.86
CA ARG A 169 20.17 -0.02 0.38
C ARG A 169 20.63 -1.39 -0.10
N ALA A 170 21.57 -2.01 0.62
CA ALA A 170 22.07 -3.34 0.25
C ALA A 170 20.99 -4.41 0.50
N ALA A 171 20.19 -4.27 1.56
CA ALA A 171 19.01 -5.12 1.76
C ALA A 171 18.00 -4.97 0.62
N LEU A 172 17.73 -3.75 0.14
CA LEU A 172 16.80 -3.54 -0.99
C LEU A 172 17.28 -4.25 -2.27
N GLY A 173 18.58 -4.17 -2.58
CA GLY A 173 19.16 -4.92 -3.70
C GLY A 173 19.06 -6.44 -3.54
N ARG A 174 19.29 -6.96 -2.32
CA ARG A 174 19.11 -8.38 -2.01
C ARG A 174 17.65 -8.82 -2.16
N ILE A 175 16.70 -8.06 -1.58
CA ILE A 175 15.26 -8.35 -1.68
C ILE A 175 14.83 -8.41 -3.15
N ALA A 176 15.24 -7.43 -3.97
CA ALA A 176 14.91 -7.42 -5.39
C ALA A 176 15.49 -8.65 -6.11
N SER A 177 16.76 -8.96 -5.90
CA SER A 177 17.44 -10.11 -6.53
C SER A 177 16.81 -11.44 -6.14
N GLU A 178 16.56 -11.64 -4.84
CA GLU A 178 16.02 -12.90 -4.32
C GLU A 178 14.56 -13.09 -4.72
N SER A 179 13.74 -12.04 -4.69
CA SER A 179 12.33 -12.10 -5.12
C SER A 179 12.23 -12.45 -6.61
N LEU A 180 13.07 -11.83 -7.46
CA LEU A 180 13.12 -12.18 -8.89
C LEU A 180 13.63 -13.61 -9.14
N THR A 181 14.57 -14.08 -8.32
CA THR A 181 15.02 -15.48 -8.40
C THR A 181 13.86 -16.41 -8.09
N GLN A 182 13.15 -16.18 -6.98
CA GLN A 182 11.99 -16.99 -6.57
C GLN A 182 10.83 -16.89 -7.57
N ALA A 183 10.62 -15.75 -8.23
CA ALA A 183 9.61 -15.62 -9.29
C ALA A 183 9.88 -16.54 -10.50
N VAL A 184 11.15 -16.89 -10.74
CA VAL A 184 11.56 -17.77 -11.84
C VAL A 184 11.55 -19.25 -11.41
N ILE A 185 12.06 -19.56 -10.22
CA ILE A 185 12.29 -20.96 -9.79
C ILE A 185 11.23 -21.52 -8.83
N GLY A 186 10.42 -20.65 -8.23
CA GLY A 186 9.42 -20.99 -7.21
C GLY A 186 8.06 -21.34 -7.80
N ASP A 187 7.01 -21.18 -6.98
CA ASP A 187 5.63 -21.42 -7.41
C ASP A 187 5.22 -20.43 -8.51
N ALA A 188 4.60 -20.95 -9.57
CA ALA A 188 4.11 -20.14 -10.66
C ALA A 188 2.95 -19.22 -10.25
N GLY A 189 2.15 -19.60 -9.24
CA GLY A 189 1.07 -18.79 -8.69
C GLY A 189 1.56 -17.54 -7.97
N ASP A 190 2.78 -17.57 -7.44
CA ASP A 190 3.39 -16.46 -6.69
C ASP A 190 4.27 -15.56 -7.56
N ARG A 191 4.52 -15.95 -8.82
CA ARG A 191 5.46 -15.27 -9.72
C ARG A 191 5.18 -13.78 -9.81
N ASP A 192 3.94 -13.42 -10.13
CA ASP A 192 3.58 -12.03 -10.43
C ASP A 192 3.68 -11.15 -9.18
N ASP A 193 3.25 -11.69 -8.03
CA ASP A 193 3.43 -11.03 -6.75
C ASP A 193 4.91 -10.82 -6.41
N LEU A 194 5.76 -11.83 -6.60
CA LEU A 194 7.20 -11.71 -6.33
C LEU A 194 7.90 -10.71 -7.25
N VAL A 195 7.46 -10.57 -8.49
CA VAL A 195 7.95 -9.51 -9.38
C VAL A 195 7.52 -8.13 -8.88
N ILE A 196 6.28 -7.98 -8.40
CA ILE A 196 5.82 -6.73 -7.76
C ILE A 196 6.61 -6.44 -6.48
N VAL A 197 6.93 -7.45 -5.68
CA VAL A 197 7.76 -7.28 -4.47
C VAL A 197 9.16 -6.77 -4.81
N ALA A 198 9.79 -7.33 -5.86
CA ALA A 198 11.08 -6.82 -6.34
C ALA A 198 10.98 -5.36 -6.78
N MET A 199 9.92 -5.02 -7.50
CA MET A 199 9.63 -3.65 -7.93
C MET A 199 9.40 -2.70 -6.75
N ALA A 200 8.75 -3.15 -5.68
CA ALA A 200 8.58 -2.36 -4.47
C ALA A 200 9.92 -2.03 -3.77
N ALA A 201 10.82 -3.02 -3.68
CA ALA A 201 12.17 -2.82 -3.15
C ALA A 201 12.98 -1.83 -4.01
N ILE A 202 12.91 -1.96 -5.34
CA ILE A 202 13.53 -1.03 -6.29
C ILE A 202 12.98 0.38 -6.15
N ARG A 203 11.65 0.53 -6.06
CA ARG A 203 10.99 1.82 -5.88
C ARG A 203 11.46 2.51 -4.61
N LEU A 204 11.57 1.77 -3.50
CA LEU A 204 12.09 2.32 -2.25
C LEU A 204 13.57 2.71 -2.36
N ALA A 205 14.39 1.94 -3.10
CA ALA A 205 15.78 2.28 -3.36
C ALA A 205 15.89 3.61 -4.15
N GLN A 206 15.04 3.80 -5.16
CA GLN A 206 14.96 5.05 -5.91
C GLN A 206 14.55 6.24 -5.03
N ARG A 207 13.61 6.04 -4.09
CA ARG A 207 13.19 7.10 -3.14
C ARG A 207 14.31 7.58 -2.22
N VAL A 208 15.30 6.73 -1.94
CA VAL A 208 16.51 7.14 -1.20
C VAL A 208 17.66 7.56 -2.13
N GLY A 209 17.42 7.67 -3.43
CA GLY A 209 18.40 8.15 -4.40
C GLY A 209 19.30 7.06 -4.99
N ASP A 210 19.04 5.78 -4.73
CA ASP A 210 19.79 4.67 -5.32
C ASP A 210 19.20 4.30 -6.70
N ARG A 211 19.97 4.61 -7.75
CA ARG A 211 19.59 4.29 -9.14
C ARG A 211 20.05 2.90 -9.58
N ASN A 212 21.07 2.36 -8.90
CA ASN A 212 21.80 1.20 -9.38
C ASN A 212 20.95 -0.06 -9.30
N VAL A 213 20.18 -0.23 -8.22
CA VAL A 213 19.30 -1.39 -8.05
C VAL A 213 18.31 -1.52 -9.21
N CYS A 214 17.71 -0.41 -9.64
CA CYS A 214 16.84 -0.41 -10.81
C CYS A 214 17.60 -0.78 -12.09
N ALA A 215 18.75 -0.14 -12.35
CA ALA A 215 19.52 -0.38 -13.56
C ALA A 215 19.95 -1.84 -13.70
N THR A 216 20.31 -2.50 -12.59
CA THR A 216 20.69 -3.91 -12.54
C THR A 216 19.53 -4.84 -12.94
N HIS A 217 18.31 -4.55 -12.49
CA HIS A 217 17.17 -5.48 -12.62
C HIS A 217 16.20 -5.14 -13.75
N LEU A 218 16.26 -3.94 -14.34
CA LEU A 218 15.28 -3.47 -15.32
C LEU A 218 15.10 -4.42 -16.53
N PRO A 219 16.16 -4.95 -17.18
CA PRO A 219 15.97 -5.85 -18.32
C PRO A 219 15.20 -7.14 -17.96
N GLN A 220 15.48 -7.70 -16.78
CA GLN A 220 14.78 -8.90 -16.30
C GLN A 220 13.32 -8.60 -15.97
N LEU A 221 13.05 -7.45 -15.33
CA LEU A 221 11.69 -7.00 -15.07
C LEU A 221 10.89 -6.82 -16.35
N GLU A 222 11.47 -6.16 -17.36
CA GLU A 222 10.80 -5.96 -18.66
C GLU A 222 10.44 -7.29 -19.32
N ALA A 223 11.34 -8.28 -19.28
CA ALA A 223 11.08 -9.60 -19.83
C ALA A 223 9.93 -10.32 -19.09
N LEU A 224 9.97 -10.34 -17.74
CA LEU A 224 8.94 -11.01 -16.93
C LEU A 224 7.58 -10.32 -17.04
N VAL A 225 7.55 -8.99 -17.08
CA VAL A 225 6.31 -8.21 -17.25
C VAL A 225 5.70 -8.46 -18.62
N SER A 226 6.51 -8.48 -19.68
CA SER A 226 6.05 -8.79 -21.03
C SER A 226 5.51 -10.22 -21.15
N GLN A 227 6.09 -11.18 -20.42
CA GLN A 227 5.65 -12.58 -20.42
C GLN A 227 4.31 -12.79 -19.69
N SER A 228 4.12 -12.12 -18.55
CA SER A 228 2.89 -12.29 -17.74
C SER A 228 1.71 -11.55 -18.38
N GLY A 229 1.87 -10.28 -18.74
CA GLY A 229 0.76 -9.44 -19.19
C GLY A 229 -0.18 -8.97 -18.07
N PHE A 230 0.09 -9.33 -16.80
CA PHE A 230 -0.71 -8.92 -15.65
C PHE A 230 -0.72 -7.39 -15.48
N PRO A 231 -1.89 -6.71 -15.52
CA PRO A 231 -1.95 -5.25 -15.55
C PRO A 231 -1.27 -4.54 -14.37
N PRO A 232 -1.40 -4.97 -13.10
CA PRO A 232 -0.67 -4.35 -12.00
C PRO A 232 0.85 -4.39 -12.15
N MET A 233 1.41 -5.45 -12.75
CA MET A 233 2.84 -5.53 -13.05
C MET A 233 3.26 -4.52 -14.10
N ILE A 234 2.49 -4.36 -15.17
CA ILE A 234 2.75 -3.36 -16.23
C ILE A 234 2.75 -1.94 -15.63
N LYS A 235 1.73 -1.61 -14.83
CA LYS A 235 1.60 -0.30 -14.20
C LYS A 235 2.76 -0.02 -13.23
N THR A 236 3.13 -1.01 -12.42
CA THR A 236 4.23 -0.87 -11.46
C THR A 236 5.59 -0.75 -12.17
N LEU A 237 5.78 -1.39 -13.32
CA LEU A 237 6.98 -1.19 -14.14
C LEU A 237 7.03 0.25 -14.70
N SER A 238 5.89 0.77 -15.17
CA SER A 238 5.76 2.18 -15.60
C SER A 238 6.12 3.15 -14.47
N LEU A 239 5.73 2.86 -13.23
CA LEU A 239 6.13 3.64 -12.05
C LEU A 239 7.66 3.72 -11.88
N ILE A 240 8.34 2.57 -11.92
CA ILE A 240 9.81 2.53 -11.76
C ILE A 240 10.53 3.27 -12.87
N LYS A 241 10.05 3.12 -14.12
CA LYS A 241 10.58 3.85 -15.28
C LYS A 241 10.37 5.35 -15.17
N ALA A 242 9.20 5.78 -14.72
CA ALA A 242 8.91 7.19 -14.48
C ALA A 242 9.84 7.77 -13.41
N GLU A 243 10.13 7.03 -12.34
CA GLU A 243 11.06 7.47 -11.31
C GLU A 243 12.50 7.62 -11.86
N GLN A 244 12.97 6.72 -12.74
CA GLN A 244 14.26 6.92 -13.43
C GLN A 244 14.30 8.21 -14.26
N LEU A 245 13.19 8.56 -14.93
CA LEU A 245 13.07 9.82 -15.66
C LEU A 245 13.14 11.02 -14.72
N VAL A 246 12.39 11.00 -13.61
CA VAL A 246 12.43 12.06 -12.58
C VAL A 246 13.85 12.24 -12.04
N MET A 247 14.50 11.16 -11.62
CA MET A 247 15.88 11.18 -11.12
C MET A 247 16.86 11.71 -12.18
N SER A 248 16.60 11.49 -13.46
CA SER A 248 17.43 11.98 -14.57
C SER A 248 17.10 13.41 -15.02
N GLY A 249 16.27 14.15 -14.26
CA GLY A 249 15.87 15.52 -14.59
C GLY A 249 14.84 15.61 -15.72
N ARG A 250 14.25 14.49 -16.14
CA ARG A 250 13.26 14.38 -17.22
C ARG A 250 11.84 14.24 -16.67
N SER A 251 11.51 15.02 -15.64
CA SER A 251 10.23 14.97 -14.93
C SER A 251 9.02 15.21 -15.85
N HIS A 252 9.16 16.09 -16.85
CA HIS A 252 8.10 16.34 -17.85
C HIS A 252 7.73 15.11 -18.70
N GLU A 253 8.64 14.14 -18.85
CA GLU A 253 8.36 12.88 -19.57
C GLU A 253 7.76 11.81 -18.64
N ALA A 254 8.06 11.87 -17.34
CA ALA A 254 7.49 10.97 -16.34
C ALA A 254 5.99 11.20 -16.14
N VAL A 255 5.54 12.47 -16.16
CA VAL A 255 4.13 12.84 -15.96
C VAL A 255 3.19 12.16 -16.96
N PRO A 256 3.35 12.26 -18.29
CA PRO A 256 2.46 11.59 -19.24
C PRO A 256 2.54 10.07 -19.16
N LEU A 257 3.72 9.50 -18.88
CA LEU A 257 3.89 8.05 -18.70
C LEU A 257 3.02 7.52 -17.54
N LEU A 258 3.00 8.23 -16.41
CA LEU A 258 2.20 7.86 -15.25
C LEU A 258 0.71 8.12 -15.46
N ARG A 259 0.33 9.24 -16.08
CA ARG A 259 -1.08 9.54 -16.38
C ARG A 259 -1.74 8.49 -17.26
N GLN A 260 -1.01 7.92 -18.21
CA GLN A 260 -1.53 6.84 -19.06
C GLN A 260 -1.88 5.57 -18.28
N GLN A 261 -1.38 5.40 -17.05
CA GLN A 261 -1.68 4.25 -16.21
C GLN A 261 -2.94 4.44 -15.36
N ILE A 262 -3.50 5.66 -15.29
CA ILE A 262 -4.66 5.99 -14.46
C ILE A 262 -5.94 5.67 -15.24
N ASP A 263 -6.63 4.61 -14.83
CA ASP A 263 -7.88 4.11 -15.43
C ASP A 263 -8.94 3.73 -14.38
N GLY A 264 -8.69 4.05 -13.11
CA GLY A 264 -9.51 3.69 -11.95
C GLY A 264 -9.16 2.33 -11.32
N LYS A 265 -8.22 1.58 -11.91
CA LYS A 265 -7.73 0.28 -11.44
C LYS A 265 -6.23 0.31 -11.12
N GLU A 266 -5.61 1.48 -11.21
CA GLU A 266 -4.20 1.66 -10.92
C GLU A 266 -3.83 1.37 -9.46
N PRO A 267 -2.61 0.84 -9.23
CA PRO A 267 -2.03 0.81 -7.90
C PRO A 267 -1.91 2.20 -7.27
N PHE A 268 -2.12 2.30 -5.97
CA PHE A 268 -2.01 3.52 -5.15
C PHE A 268 -0.69 4.25 -5.39
N GLN A 269 0.40 3.51 -5.53
CA GLN A 269 1.74 4.07 -5.75
C GLN A 269 1.90 4.80 -7.09
N ILE A 270 1.00 4.61 -8.07
CA ILE A 270 0.97 5.42 -9.30
C ILE A 270 0.68 6.88 -8.97
N HIS A 271 -0.28 7.15 -8.08
CA HIS A 271 -0.57 8.51 -7.62
C HIS A 271 0.57 9.12 -6.82
N VAL A 272 1.28 8.31 -6.02
CA VAL A 272 2.50 8.74 -5.32
C VAL A 272 3.58 9.17 -6.32
N GLY A 273 3.87 8.32 -7.32
CA GLY A 273 4.83 8.65 -8.37
C GLY A 273 4.41 9.85 -9.20
N LEU A 274 3.12 9.99 -9.52
CA LEU A 274 2.60 11.10 -10.31
C LEU A 274 2.75 12.42 -9.55
N ARG A 275 2.39 12.44 -8.26
CA ARG A 275 2.66 13.58 -7.37
C ARG A 275 4.13 13.98 -7.41
N ASP A 276 5.03 13.02 -7.23
CA ASP A 276 6.48 13.28 -7.17
C ASP A 276 7.00 13.84 -8.51
N ALA A 277 6.57 13.26 -9.63
CA ALA A 277 6.90 13.74 -10.98
C ALA A 277 6.34 15.15 -11.25
N LEU A 278 5.11 15.43 -10.84
CA LEU A 278 4.48 16.75 -10.98
C LEU A 278 5.23 17.81 -10.18
N LEU A 279 5.64 17.50 -8.94
CA LEU A 279 6.46 18.41 -8.12
C LEU A 279 7.81 18.69 -8.79
N ALA A 280 8.48 17.66 -9.30
CA ALA A 280 9.73 17.80 -10.03
C ALA A 280 9.59 18.54 -11.36
N ALA A 281 8.38 18.59 -11.94
CA ALA A 281 8.04 19.37 -13.13
C ALA A 281 7.53 20.79 -12.82
N GLY A 282 7.40 21.16 -11.54
CA GLY A 282 6.87 22.46 -11.11
C GLY A 282 5.33 22.57 -11.15
N GLU A 283 4.61 21.48 -11.42
CA GLU A 283 3.16 21.39 -11.58
C GLU A 283 2.42 21.32 -10.23
N LYS A 284 2.70 22.27 -9.35
CA LYS A 284 2.28 22.25 -7.92
C LYS A 284 0.77 22.08 -7.70
N LYS A 285 -0.07 22.73 -8.51
CA LYS A 285 -1.53 22.63 -8.38
C LYS A 285 -2.04 21.21 -8.64
N GLN A 286 -1.45 20.52 -9.60
CA GLN A 286 -1.84 19.15 -9.91
C GLN A 286 -1.29 18.20 -8.85
N ALA A 287 -0.08 18.44 -8.34
CA ALA A 287 0.46 17.69 -7.21
C ALA A 287 -0.41 17.83 -5.93
N LEU A 288 -1.08 18.96 -5.72
CA LEU A 288 -2.08 19.11 -4.64
C LEU A 288 -3.27 18.17 -4.83
N ALA A 289 -3.79 18.04 -6.06
CA ALA A 289 -4.89 17.12 -6.35
C ALA A 289 -4.49 15.66 -6.07
N GLU A 290 -3.26 15.28 -6.41
CA GLU A 290 -2.74 13.95 -6.06
C GLU A 290 -2.64 13.76 -4.54
N ASN A 291 -2.18 14.75 -3.79
CA ASN A 291 -2.16 14.67 -2.31
C ASN A 291 -3.57 14.53 -1.71
N GLU A 292 -4.58 15.20 -2.27
CA GLU A 292 -5.97 15.04 -1.83
C GLU A 292 -6.50 13.63 -2.12
N TRP A 293 -6.17 13.06 -3.27
CA TRP A 293 -6.48 11.67 -3.60
C TRP A 293 -5.81 10.72 -2.60
N LEU A 294 -4.51 10.85 -2.36
CA LEU A 294 -3.74 10.00 -1.46
C LEU A 294 -4.26 10.05 -0.02
N ALA A 295 -4.58 11.24 0.49
CA ALA A 295 -5.09 11.44 1.84
C ALA A 295 -6.53 10.91 2.03
N SER A 296 -7.33 10.84 0.96
CA SER A 296 -8.71 10.35 1.00
C SER A 296 -8.85 8.85 0.76
N ARG A 297 -7.85 8.19 0.18
CA ARG A 297 -7.85 6.75 -0.16
C ARG A 297 -7.23 5.86 0.92
N ARG A 298 -7.49 6.17 2.19
CA ARG A 298 -6.96 5.43 3.35
C ARG A 298 -7.36 3.96 3.38
N GLY A 299 -8.56 3.63 2.90
CA GLY A 299 -9.02 2.24 2.87
C GLY A 299 -8.23 1.38 1.87
N LEU A 300 -8.02 1.89 0.67
CA LEU A 300 -7.14 1.30 -0.34
C LEU A 300 -5.71 1.13 0.19
N ALA A 301 -5.18 2.15 0.87
CA ALA A 301 -3.84 2.09 1.44
C ALA A 301 -3.61 0.90 2.39
N TYR A 302 -4.66 0.46 3.08
CA TYR A 302 -4.59 -0.69 3.99
C TYR A 302 -4.78 -2.06 3.33
N ILE A 303 -5.48 -2.14 2.20
CA ILE A 303 -6.00 -3.42 1.70
C ILE A 303 -5.64 -3.73 0.25
N GLU A 304 -4.93 -2.83 -0.44
CA GLU A 304 -4.46 -3.06 -1.81
C GLU A 304 -3.68 -4.37 -1.90
N PRO A 305 -4.18 -5.37 -2.66
CA PRO A 305 -3.73 -6.75 -2.52
C PRO A 305 -2.41 -7.07 -3.20
N ILE A 306 -1.95 -6.21 -4.12
CA ILE A 306 -0.87 -6.51 -5.05
C ILE A 306 0.45 -6.82 -4.34
N GLY A 307 1.20 -7.80 -4.87
CA GLY A 307 2.51 -8.16 -4.35
C GLY A 307 2.46 -8.69 -2.92
N GLY A 308 1.39 -9.40 -2.54
CA GLY A 308 1.20 -9.87 -1.17
C GLY A 308 1.15 -8.72 -0.14
N LEU A 309 0.49 -7.60 -0.47
CA LEU A 309 0.37 -6.39 0.37
C LEU A 309 1.70 -5.66 0.60
N VAL A 310 2.69 -5.87 -0.27
CA VAL A 310 4.03 -5.26 -0.12
C VAL A 310 4.01 -3.74 0.02
N PHE A 311 3.04 -3.07 -0.62
CA PHE A 311 2.91 -1.63 -0.54
C PHE A 311 2.11 -1.13 0.67
N GLN A 312 1.49 -1.99 1.49
CA GLN A 312 0.59 -1.55 2.57
C GLN A 312 1.25 -0.51 3.50
N ALA A 313 2.46 -0.80 3.99
CA ALA A 313 3.20 0.13 4.85
C ALA A 313 3.51 1.47 4.12
N ALA A 314 3.89 1.41 2.84
CA ALA A 314 4.22 2.58 2.04
C ALA A 314 2.97 3.42 1.76
N ASN A 315 1.87 2.79 1.35
CA ASN A 315 0.61 3.44 1.06
C ASN A 315 0.04 4.14 2.29
N VAL A 316 0.07 3.48 3.45
CA VAL A 316 -0.39 4.07 4.71
C VAL A 316 0.48 5.28 5.10
N ALA A 317 1.80 5.15 5.02
CA ALA A 317 2.71 6.26 5.27
C ALA A 317 2.48 7.42 4.29
N ASP A 318 2.37 7.13 2.99
CA ASP A 318 2.19 8.13 1.94
C ASP A 318 0.82 8.83 2.03
N SER A 319 -0.23 8.13 2.45
CA SER A 319 -1.55 8.73 2.72
C SER A 319 -1.49 9.78 3.83
N ASN A 320 -0.71 9.54 4.88
CA ASN A 320 -0.48 10.52 5.95
C ASN A 320 0.46 11.64 5.55
N LEU A 321 1.58 11.29 4.90
CA LEU A 321 2.57 12.26 4.45
C LEU A 321 2.03 13.17 3.35
N ALA A 322 0.97 12.79 2.63
CA ALA A 322 0.26 13.67 1.71
C ALA A 322 -0.30 14.93 2.39
N ILE A 323 -0.66 14.86 3.68
CA ILE A 323 -1.09 16.04 4.46
C ILE A 323 0.09 17.00 4.66
N LEU A 324 1.27 16.48 5.01
CA LEU A 324 2.50 17.26 5.11
C LEU A 324 2.91 17.84 3.75
N GLY A 325 2.86 17.02 2.69
CA GLY A 325 3.13 17.46 1.33
C GLY A 325 2.19 18.58 0.86
N THR A 326 0.92 18.51 1.25
CA THR A 326 -0.05 19.59 1.00
C THR A 326 0.41 20.89 1.68
N THR A 327 0.81 20.82 2.95
CA THR A 327 1.35 21.97 3.69
C THR A 327 2.57 22.58 2.98
N GLU A 328 3.52 21.75 2.56
CA GLU A 328 4.74 22.18 1.85
C GLU A 328 4.40 22.88 0.52
N ILE A 329 3.49 22.31 -0.27
CA ILE A 329 3.10 22.89 -1.56
C ILE A 329 2.39 24.23 -1.34
N LEU A 330 1.40 24.30 -0.45
CA LEU A 330 0.63 25.52 -0.16
C LEU A 330 1.55 26.65 0.34
N SER A 331 2.47 26.34 1.25
CA SER A 331 3.47 27.30 1.74
C SER A 331 4.34 27.83 0.59
N SER A 332 4.82 26.93 -0.27
CA SER A 332 5.60 27.30 -1.46
C SER A 332 4.83 28.08 -2.54
N MET A 333 3.50 28.16 -2.42
CA MET A 333 2.60 28.94 -3.27
C MET A 333 2.16 30.25 -2.61
N GLY A 334 2.66 30.58 -1.41
CA GLY A 334 2.28 31.77 -0.64
C GLY A 334 0.90 31.66 0.02
N GLN A 335 0.30 30.46 0.09
CA GLN A 335 -1.01 30.23 0.70
C GLN A 335 -0.88 29.90 2.20
N GLU A 336 -0.30 30.84 2.96
CA GLU A 336 0.15 30.63 4.34
C GLU A 336 -0.96 30.23 5.33
N GLU A 337 -2.17 30.76 5.16
CA GLU A 337 -3.30 30.40 6.03
C GLU A 337 -3.72 28.94 5.82
N MET A 338 -3.88 28.54 4.56
CA MET A 338 -4.23 27.16 4.20
C MET A 338 -3.11 26.19 4.61
N ALA A 339 -1.85 26.58 4.43
CA ALA A 339 -0.70 25.80 4.88
C ALA A 339 -0.75 25.58 6.40
N ARG A 340 -0.98 26.64 7.19
CA ARG A 340 -1.11 26.53 8.67
C ARG A 340 -2.23 25.57 9.08
N GLN A 341 -3.41 25.66 8.46
CA GLN A 341 -4.54 24.75 8.76
C GLN A 341 -4.19 23.27 8.47
N LYS A 342 -3.46 23.01 7.38
CA LYS A 342 -2.99 21.65 7.04
C LYS A 342 -1.88 21.17 7.97
N ALA A 343 -0.94 22.04 8.35
CA ALA A 343 0.07 21.75 9.35
C ALA A 343 -0.55 21.32 10.69
N ASP A 344 -1.56 22.04 11.18
CA ASP A 344 -2.28 21.69 12.41
C ASP A 344 -3.01 20.36 12.30
N THR A 345 -3.55 20.05 11.11
CA THR A 345 -4.17 18.74 10.85
C THR A 345 -3.14 17.61 10.87
N PHE A 346 -1.95 17.83 10.33
CA PHE A 346 -0.84 16.88 10.40
C PHE A 346 -0.40 16.65 11.85
N ARG A 347 -0.12 17.73 12.62
CA ARG A 347 0.25 17.65 14.04
C ARG A 347 -0.78 16.91 14.87
N ARG A 348 -2.08 17.18 14.65
CA ARG A 348 -3.19 16.48 15.34
C ARG A 348 -3.30 15.00 14.96
N THR A 349 -2.80 14.59 13.81
CA THR A 349 -2.82 13.17 13.42
C THR A 349 -1.62 12.42 14.02
N SER A 350 -0.47 13.08 14.18
CA SER A 350 0.76 12.51 14.76
C SER A 350 0.81 12.52 16.30
N GLN A 351 -0.35 12.64 16.97
CA GLN A 351 -0.52 13.31 18.26
C GLN A 351 0.00 12.63 19.54
N GLN A 352 0.96 11.70 19.49
CA GLN A 352 1.43 11.01 20.71
C GLN A 352 2.95 10.88 20.86
N GLN A 353 3.77 11.27 19.89
CA GLN A 353 5.24 11.27 20.01
C GLN A 353 5.85 12.45 19.25
N SER A 354 7.05 12.86 19.63
CA SER A 354 7.83 13.84 18.85
C SER A 354 8.03 13.32 17.43
N LEU A 355 7.66 14.12 16.43
CA LEU A 355 7.98 13.84 15.03
C LEU A 355 9.48 13.52 14.89
N PRO A 356 9.88 12.54 14.06
CA PRO A 356 11.28 12.36 13.73
C PRO A 356 11.89 13.66 13.23
N SER A 357 13.16 13.89 13.56
CA SER A 357 13.84 15.14 13.24
C SER A 357 13.70 15.53 11.76
N TYR A 358 13.78 14.56 10.84
CA TYR A 358 13.59 14.83 9.40
C TYR A 358 12.18 15.35 9.05
N LEU A 359 11.12 14.76 9.60
CA LEU A 359 9.74 15.21 9.36
C LEU A 359 9.43 16.51 10.11
N ALA A 360 10.01 16.70 11.30
CA ALA A 360 9.91 17.94 12.05
C ALA A 360 10.55 19.11 11.26
N LEU A 361 11.75 18.90 10.71
CA LEU A 361 12.43 19.91 9.87
C LEU A 361 11.60 20.26 8.63
N ARG A 362 11.02 19.26 7.97
CA ARG A 362 10.10 19.48 6.84
C ARG A 362 8.91 20.34 7.21
N LEU A 363 8.27 20.05 8.35
CA LEU A 363 7.13 20.82 8.84
C LEU A 363 7.53 22.26 9.20
N VAL A 364 8.63 22.45 9.93
CA VAL A 364 9.15 23.77 10.32
C VAL A 364 9.51 24.62 9.09
N ALA A 365 10.03 24.01 8.02
CA ALA A 365 10.35 24.71 6.78
C ALA A 365 9.11 25.32 6.08
N THR A 366 7.90 24.94 6.47
CA THR A 366 6.64 25.50 5.94
C THR A 366 6.12 26.70 6.73
N GLU A 367 6.68 26.95 7.92
CA GLU A 367 6.28 28.05 8.78
C GLU A 367 6.88 29.37 8.27
N PRO A 368 6.13 30.48 8.29
CA PRO A 368 6.67 31.78 7.90
C PRO A 368 7.84 32.13 8.83
N ALA A 369 8.94 32.61 8.26
CA ALA A 369 10.08 33.08 9.05
C ALA A 369 9.58 34.11 10.06
N SER A 370 9.64 33.76 11.35
CA SER A 370 9.27 34.68 12.43
C SER A 370 10.04 35.99 12.23
N LYS A 371 9.32 37.09 12.01
CA LYS A 371 9.92 38.43 12.02
C LYS A 371 10.54 38.63 13.40
N GLN A 372 11.87 38.55 13.48
CA GLN A 372 12.63 39.02 14.63
C GLN A 372 12.65 40.55 14.65
#